data_AF-A0A953RCL0-F1
#
_entry.id   AF-A0A953RCL0-F1
#
_cell.length_a   1.000
_cell.length_b   1.000
_cell.length_c   1.000
_cell.angle_alpha   90.00
_cell.angle_beta   90.00
_cell.angle_gamma   90.00
#
_symmetry.space_group_name_H-M   'P 1'
#
loop_
_entity.id
_entity.type
_entity.pdbx_description
1 polymer ?
#
loop_
_entity_poly.entity_id
_entity_poly.type
_entity_poly.pdbx_seq_one_letter_code
_entity_poly.pdbx_strand_id
1 'polypeptide(L)'
;MKKGVGLVALHYTTWVNNELGRQYWLDWLGGVADYGQDDSRVLVTRWSAAPINTGHPILRGIKPWTYEQEEFFFKERLPEDPRRTPLLTVTRPEGGDAETVSWAVERKGGGRGFVFTGSDFHKNMAIEQHRRLLANAILWAAKIEVPSAGVSCEVPADLLKYPGGPGQKLWR
;
A
#
# COMPACT_ATOMS: atom_id res chain seq x y z
N MET A 1 10.46 17.40 0.65
CA MET A 1 8.98 17.39 0.79
C MET A 1 8.31 18.74 1.14
N LYS A 2 9.04 19.82 1.48
CA LYS A 2 8.46 21.11 1.92
C LYS A 2 7.58 21.85 0.89
N LYS A 3 7.70 21.54 -0.40
CA LYS A 3 6.90 22.16 -1.49
C LYS A 3 5.49 21.56 -1.65
N GLY A 4 5.02 20.77 -0.67
CA GLY A 4 3.68 20.18 -0.71
C GLY A 4 3.49 19.10 -1.78
N VAL A 5 4.58 18.45 -2.22
CA VAL A 5 4.55 17.34 -3.18
C VAL A 5 3.86 16.09 -2.60
N GLY A 6 3.35 15.22 -3.46
CA GLY A 6 2.84 13.89 -3.11
C GLY A 6 3.96 12.85 -2.97
N LEU A 7 3.76 11.82 -2.14
CA LEU A 7 4.63 10.64 -2.06
C LEU A 7 3.79 9.38 -1.86
N VAL A 8 4.06 8.36 -2.67
CA VAL A 8 3.44 7.04 -2.62
C VAL A 8 4.57 6.05 -2.33
N ALA A 9 4.48 5.32 -1.22
CA ALA A 9 5.45 4.29 -0.85
C ALA A 9 4.78 2.92 -0.84
N LEU A 10 5.36 1.99 -1.60
CA LEU A 10 4.87 0.63 -1.77
C LEU A 10 5.92 -0.37 -1.31
N HIS A 11 5.48 -1.40 -0.60
CA HIS A 11 6.28 -2.57 -0.23
C HIS A 11 7.66 -2.22 0.37
N TYR A 12 8.79 -2.74 -0.15
CA TYR A 12 10.15 -2.45 0.31
C TYR A 12 10.50 -0.96 0.40
N THR A 13 9.82 -0.07 -0.34
CA THR A 13 10.01 1.38 -0.23
C THR A 13 9.64 1.91 1.16
N THR A 14 8.86 1.15 1.93
CA THR A 14 8.48 1.50 3.30
C THR A 14 9.57 1.22 4.31
N TRP A 15 10.59 0.42 3.96
CA TRP A 15 11.70 0.05 4.83
C TRP A 15 12.89 0.99 4.67
N VAL A 16 13.38 1.50 5.81
CA VAL A 16 14.55 2.38 5.86
C VAL A 16 15.46 1.95 7.00
N ASN A 17 16.70 1.62 6.67
CA ASN A 17 17.67 1.01 7.58
C ASN A 17 18.60 2.00 8.32
N ASN A 18 18.43 3.31 8.11
CA ASN A 18 19.21 4.35 8.79
C ASN A 18 18.30 5.34 9.53
N GLU A 19 18.80 5.89 10.64
CA GLU A 19 18.02 6.73 11.55
C GLU A 19 17.49 8.00 10.88
N LEU A 20 18.33 8.70 10.10
CA LEU A 20 17.94 9.93 9.42
C LEU A 20 16.80 9.69 8.43
N GLY A 21 16.89 8.63 7.64
CA GLY A 21 15.85 8.24 6.70
C GLY A 21 14.54 7.85 7.39
N ARG A 22 14.60 7.14 8.53
CA ARG A 22 13.42 6.84 9.34
C ARG A 22 12.72 8.10 9.84
N GLN A 23 13.47 9.11 10.29
CA GLN A 23 12.89 10.39 10.69
C GLN A 23 12.14 11.05 9.52
N TYR A 24 12.70 10.99 8.30
CA TYR A 24 12.01 11.50 7.12
C TYR A 24 10.76 10.69 6.77
N TRP A 25 10.78 9.36 6.82
CA TRP A 25 9.60 8.55 6.54
C TRP A 25 8.49 8.77 7.58
N LEU A 26 8.84 8.89 8.86
CA LEU A 26 7.88 9.23 9.91
C LEU A 26 7.24 10.60 9.68
N ASP A 27 8.02 11.63 9.34
CA ASP A 27 7.47 12.95 9.01
C ASP A 27 6.61 12.91 7.73
N TRP A 28 7.09 12.20 6.70
CA TRP A 28 6.51 12.25 5.36
C TRP A 28 5.29 11.36 5.21
N LEU A 29 5.32 10.18 5.83
CA LEU A 29 4.36 9.12 5.61
C LEU A 29 3.66 8.69 6.92
N GLY A 30 4.02 9.26 8.07
CA GLY A 30 3.42 8.92 9.36
C GLY A 30 3.68 7.48 9.81
N GLY A 31 4.65 6.81 9.19
CA GLY A 31 4.97 5.42 9.45
C GLY A 31 6.17 4.97 8.64
N VAL A 32 6.90 3.98 9.16
CA VAL A 32 8.03 3.34 8.49
C VAL A 32 8.08 1.88 8.91
N ALA A 33 8.35 0.99 7.97
CA ALA A 33 8.62 -0.40 8.30
C ALA A 33 9.95 -0.46 9.08
N ASP A 34 9.93 -1.11 10.25
CA ASP A 34 11.07 -1.24 11.15
C ASP A 34 11.49 -2.70 11.28
N TYR A 35 11.82 -3.29 10.13
CA TYR A 35 12.57 -4.53 10.11
C TYR A 35 14.01 -4.22 10.49
N GLY A 36 14.58 -5.01 11.41
CA GLY A 36 16.03 -5.04 11.58
C GLY A 36 16.73 -5.49 10.29
N GLN A 37 18.04 -5.73 10.35
CA GLN A 37 18.84 -6.12 9.17
C GLN A 37 18.44 -7.47 8.53
N ASP A 38 17.60 -8.30 9.17
CA ASP A 38 17.52 -9.75 8.88
C ASP A 38 16.14 -10.34 8.52
N ASP A 39 15.09 -9.57 8.28
CA ASP A 39 13.72 -10.10 8.36
C ASP A 39 12.86 -9.94 7.10
N SER A 40 13.43 -10.22 5.93
CA SER A 40 12.69 -10.46 4.67
C SER A 40 11.99 -11.83 4.60
N ARG A 41 11.73 -12.46 5.76
CA ARG A 41 11.00 -13.75 5.85
C ARG A 41 9.53 -13.52 6.21
N VAL A 42 8.91 -12.48 5.64
CA VAL A 42 7.52 -12.19 5.97
C VAL A 42 6.61 -13.22 5.27
N LEU A 43 5.49 -13.54 5.92
CA LEU A 43 4.62 -14.63 5.50
C LEU A 43 3.99 -14.33 4.13
N VAL A 44 4.40 -15.08 3.11
CA VAL A 44 3.73 -15.13 1.81
C VAL A 44 2.58 -16.12 1.88
N THR A 45 1.35 -15.63 1.91
CA THR A 45 0.15 -16.47 2.01
C THR A 45 -1.07 -15.79 1.37
N ARG A 46 -2.22 -16.46 1.42
CA ARG A 46 -3.51 -15.90 1.05
C ARG A 46 -3.93 -14.84 2.07
N TRP A 47 -4.50 -13.73 1.64
CA TRP A 47 -4.95 -12.65 2.53
C TRP A 47 -6.32 -12.11 2.13
N SER A 48 -7.21 -11.93 3.10
CA SER A 48 -8.47 -11.21 2.87
C SER A 48 -8.24 -9.73 3.16
N ALA A 49 -8.41 -8.86 2.18
CA ALA A 49 -8.21 -7.41 2.29
C ALA A 49 -9.54 -6.67 2.30
N ALA A 50 -9.69 -5.71 3.21
CA ALA A 50 -10.92 -4.93 3.37
C ALA A 50 -10.64 -3.44 3.64
N PRO A 51 -11.41 -2.51 3.03
CA PRO A 51 -11.29 -1.09 3.31
C PRO A 51 -11.84 -0.76 4.70
N ILE A 52 -11.17 0.17 5.38
CA ILE A 52 -11.65 0.75 6.65
C ILE A 52 -12.58 1.91 6.32
N ASN A 53 -13.81 1.92 6.84
CA ASN A 53 -14.80 2.94 6.51
C ASN A 53 -14.47 4.31 7.14
N THR A 54 -13.51 5.02 6.55
CA THR A 54 -13.05 6.36 6.98
C THR A 54 -13.64 7.49 6.13
N GLY A 55 -14.34 7.17 5.04
CA GLY A 55 -14.80 8.15 4.04
C GLY A 55 -13.68 8.77 3.20
N HIS A 56 -12.43 8.30 3.35
CA HIS A 56 -11.28 8.87 2.66
C HIS A 56 -11.41 8.72 1.12
N PRO A 57 -11.08 9.75 0.30
CA PRO A 57 -11.25 9.68 -1.16
C PRO A 57 -10.54 8.51 -1.84
N ILE A 58 -9.42 8.03 -1.29
CA ILE A 58 -8.70 6.85 -1.81
C ILE A 58 -9.58 5.59 -1.81
N LEU A 59 -10.56 5.51 -0.92
CA LEU A 59 -11.43 4.33 -0.78
C LEU A 59 -12.67 4.37 -1.68
N ARG A 60 -12.85 5.42 -2.50
CA ARG A 60 -13.96 5.51 -3.46
C ARG A 60 -13.92 4.31 -4.43
N GLY A 61 -15.00 3.55 -4.48
CA GLY A 61 -15.14 2.36 -5.33
C GLY A 61 -14.33 1.13 -4.90
N ILE A 62 -13.66 1.17 -3.75
CA ILE A 62 -12.92 0.02 -3.21
C ILE A 62 -13.90 -0.94 -2.52
N LYS A 63 -13.85 -2.20 -2.92
CA LYS A 63 -14.57 -3.32 -2.32
C LYS A 63 -13.59 -4.31 -1.71
N PRO A 64 -13.96 -5.12 -0.71
CA PRO A 64 -13.11 -6.21 -0.22
C PRO A 64 -12.65 -7.15 -1.34
N TRP A 65 -11.46 -7.73 -1.18
CA TRP A 65 -10.90 -8.71 -2.12
C TRP A 65 -9.99 -9.72 -1.42
N THR A 66 -9.51 -10.70 -2.17
CA THR A 66 -8.55 -11.69 -1.66
C THR A 66 -7.30 -11.72 -2.52
N TYR A 67 -6.16 -11.80 -1.87
CA TYR A 67 -4.89 -12.19 -2.48
C TYR A 67 -4.73 -13.70 -2.36
N GLU A 68 -4.33 -14.37 -3.44
CA GLU A 68 -3.93 -15.79 -3.37
C GLU A 68 -2.57 -15.93 -2.69
N GLN A 69 -1.64 -15.02 -2.99
CA GLN A 69 -0.33 -14.91 -2.35
C GLN A 69 0.09 -13.43 -2.35
N GLU A 70 0.45 -12.92 -1.19
CA GLU A 70 1.06 -11.60 -1.04
C GLU A 70 1.97 -11.58 0.20
N GLU A 71 2.99 -10.73 0.15
CA GLU A 71 3.79 -10.37 1.32
C GLU A 71 3.35 -9.00 1.82
N PHE A 72 2.98 -8.91 3.10
CA PHE A 72 2.67 -7.65 3.77
C PHE A 72 3.68 -7.41 4.86
N PHE A 73 4.08 -6.16 5.03
CA PHE A 73 4.77 -5.77 6.24
C PHE A 73 3.79 -5.46 7.37
N PHE A 74 4.19 -5.86 8.58
CA PHE A 74 3.45 -5.74 9.86
C PHE A 74 4.30 -5.22 11.02
N LYS A 75 5.61 -5.01 10.80
CA LYS A 75 6.53 -4.48 11.82
C LYS A 75 6.77 -2.99 11.61
N GLU A 76 5.69 -2.22 11.49
CA GLU A 76 5.80 -0.78 11.30
C GLU A 76 5.97 -0.05 12.63
N ARG A 77 6.87 0.93 12.63
CA ARG A 77 6.86 1.97 13.64
C ARG A 77 5.78 3.00 13.27
N LEU A 78 4.65 2.91 13.95
CA LEU A 78 3.48 3.79 13.79
C LEU A 78 3.22 4.60 15.07
N PRO A 79 4.01 5.64 15.38
CA PRO A 79 3.71 6.51 16.52
C PRO A 79 2.34 7.16 16.34
N GLU A 80 1.68 7.56 17.42
CA GLU A 80 0.43 8.32 17.32
C GLU A 80 0.64 9.57 16.44
N ASP A 81 -0.18 9.69 15.39
CA ASP A 81 -0.12 10.79 14.44
C ASP A 81 -1.56 11.17 14.03
N PRO A 82 -2.10 12.31 14.49
CA PRO A 82 -3.46 12.72 14.16
C PRO A 82 -3.66 13.03 12.68
N ARG A 83 -2.58 13.11 11.88
CA ARG A 83 -2.65 13.28 10.42
C ARG A 83 -2.89 11.97 9.69
N ARG A 84 -2.69 10.83 10.36
CA ARG A 84 -2.74 9.50 9.75
C ARG A 84 -4.18 8.99 9.70
N THR A 85 -4.61 8.57 8.52
CA THR A 85 -5.90 7.90 8.30
C THR A 85 -5.63 6.47 7.82
N PRO A 86 -5.95 5.44 8.64
CA PRO A 86 -5.92 4.05 8.20
C PRO A 86 -6.87 3.82 7.01
N LEU A 87 -6.46 2.98 6.06
CA LEU A 87 -7.20 2.76 4.81
C LEU A 87 -7.59 1.31 4.58
N LEU A 88 -6.68 0.36 4.83
CA LEU A 88 -6.86 -1.03 4.48
C LEU A 88 -6.37 -1.93 5.60
N THR A 89 -7.16 -2.96 5.93
CA THR A 89 -6.71 -4.07 6.74
C THR A 89 -6.61 -5.36 5.93
N VAL A 90 -5.82 -6.30 6.45
CA VAL A 90 -5.79 -7.68 5.99
C VAL A 90 -6.00 -8.66 7.15
N THR A 91 -6.60 -9.81 6.85
CA THR A 91 -6.79 -10.91 7.79
C THR A 91 -6.25 -12.20 7.18
N ARG A 92 -5.66 -13.04 8.03
CA ARG A 92 -5.11 -14.34 7.64
C ARG A 92 -6.24 -15.34 7.31
N PRO A 93 -5.96 -16.38 6.51
CA PRO A 93 -6.96 -17.40 6.15
C PRO A 93 -7.52 -18.16 7.35
N GLU A 94 -6.68 -18.42 8.35
CA GLU A 94 -7.04 -19.07 9.61
C GLU A 94 -7.83 -18.15 10.57
N GLY A 95 -8.05 -16.89 10.19
CA GLY A 95 -8.66 -15.87 11.04
C GLY A 95 -7.64 -15.13 11.90
N GLY A 96 -8.13 -14.44 12.94
CA GLY A 96 -7.34 -13.57 13.80
C GLY A 96 -7.66 -12.08 13.57
N ASP A 97 -6.89 -11.23 14.24
CA ASP A 97 -7.10 -9.79 14.21
C ASP A 97 -6.77 -9.21 12.83
N ALA A 98 -7.55 -8.20 12.43
CA ALA A 98 -7.31 -7.48 11.18
C ALA A 98 -6.13 -6.52 11.35
N GLU A 99 -5.09 -6.66 10.54
CA GLU A 99 -3.87 -5.86 10.62
C GLU A 99 -3.92 -4.72 9.59
N THR A 100 -3.59 -3.49 10.00
CA THR A 100 -3.58 -2.33 9.08
C THR A 100 -2.33 -2.36 8.20
N VAL A 101 -2.52 -2.37 6.88
CA VAL A 101 -1.43 -2.45 5.88
C VAL A 101 -1.36 -1.24 4.96
N SER A 102 -2.29 -0.29 5.11
CA SER A 102 -2.30 0.94 4.32
C SER A 102 -2.84 2.12 5.12
N TRP A 103 -2.25 3.28 4.89
CA TRP A 103 -2.69 4.54 5.48
C TRP A 103 -2.35 5.73 4.57
N ALA A 104 -3.05 6.84 4.80
CA ALA A 104 -2.78 8.14 4.21
C ALA A 104 -2.36 9.15 5.29
N VAL A 105 -1.59 10.15 4.89
CA VAL A 105 -1.18 11.28 5.72
C VAL A 105 -1.26 12.58 4.93
N GLU A 106 -1.94 13.59 5.48
CA GLU A 106 -1.82 14.96 4.99
C GLU A 106 -0.92 15.79 5.90
N ARG A 107 0.20 16.28 5.35
CA ARG A 107 1.19 17.07 6.07
C ARG A 107 0.73 18.53 6.16
N LYS A 108 1.17 19.26 7.21
CA LYS A 108 0.83 20.68 7.42
C LYS A 108 1.08 21.59 6.20
N GLY A 109 2.07 21.27 5.37
CA GLY A 109 2.36 21.99 4.11
C GLY A 109 1.51 21.55 2.91
N GLY A 110 0.40 20.84 3.12
CA GLY A 110 -0.50 20.32 2.09
C GLY A 110 0.09 19.18 1.25
N GLY A 111 1.25 18.62 1.63
CA GLY A 111 1.82 17.45 0.96
C GLY A 111 1.12 16.18 1.40
N ARG A 112 0.83 15.29 0.47
CA ARG A 112 0.07 14.05 0.71
C ARG A 112 0.97 12.82 0.65
N GLY A 113 0.82 11.92 1.61
CA GLY A 113 1.57 10.68 1.74
C GLY A 113 0.61 9.49 1.72
N PHE A 114 0.93 8.47 0.95
CA PHE A 114 0.23 7.19 0.95
C PHE A 114 1.23 6.07 1.17
N VAL A 115 0.86 5.11 2.00
CA VAL A 115 1.64 3.90 2.24
C VAL A 115 0.78 2.67 1.99
N PHE A 116 1.37 1.68 1.34
CA PHE A 116 0.85 0.33 1.26
C PHE A 116 1.99 -0.68 1.44
N THR A 117 1.89 -1.53 2.45
CA THR A 117 2.97 -2.46 2.81
C THR A 117 3.03 -3.71 1.95
N GLY A 118 1.97 -4.00 1.19
CA GLY A 118 1.95 -5.06 0.18
C GLY A 118 2.44 -4.59 -1.19
N SER A 119 2.03 -5.29 -2.26
CA SER A 119 2.49 -5.10 -3.64
C SER A 119 3.87 -5.70 -3.95
N ASP A 120 4.20 -6.86 -3.37
CA ASP A 120 5.40 -7.63 -3.73
C ASP A 120 5.20 -8.35 -5.07
N PHE A 121 4.12 -9.11 -5.18
CA PHE A 121 3.91 -9.97 -6.34
C PHE A 121 3.24 -9.21 -7.50
N HIS A 122 3.95 -9.05 -8.62
CA HIS A 122 3.41 -8.43 -9.83
C HIS A 122 2.08 -9.06 -10.33
N LYS A 123 1.87 -10.36 -10.10
CA LYS A 123 0.59 -11.03 -10.45
C LYS A 123 -0.63 -10.38 -9.79
N ASN A 124 -0.46 -9.72 -8.64
CA ASN A 124 -1.53 -9.05 -7.93
C ASN A 124 -2.00 -7.77 -8.65
N MET A 125 -1.23 -7.28 -9.63
CA MET A 125 -1.71 -6.28 -10.59
C MET A 125 -2.85 -6.80 -11.46
N ALA A 126 -3.15 -8.10 -11.50
CA ALA A 126 -4.36 -8.64 -12.13
C ALA A 126 -5.65 -8.37 -11.32
N ILE A 127 -5.52 -8.07 -10.03
CA ILE A 127 -6.65 -7.77 -9.14
C ILE A 127 -7.09 -6.32 -9.34
N GLU A 128 -8.34 -6.11 -9.78
CA GLU A 128 -8.88 -4.78 -10.05
C GLU A 128 -8.90 -3.87 -8.82
N GLN A 129 -9.29 -4.40 -7.65
CA GLN A 129 -9.34 -3.60 -6.41
C GLN A 129 -7.95 -3.13 -5.98
N HIS A 130 -6.92 -3.95 -6.18
CA HIS A 130 -5.53 -3.58 -5.94
C HIS A 130 -5.11 -2.42 -6.87
N ARG A 131 -5.36 -2.54 -8.18
CA ARG A 131 -5.07 -1.47 -9.14
C ARG A 131 -5.82 -0.18 -8.80
N ARG A 132 -7.12 -0.27 -8.44
CA ARG A 132 -7.94 0.88 -8.09
C ARG A 132 -7.42 1.58 -6.84
N LEU A 133 -7.01 0.85 -5.81
CA LEU A 133 -6.42 1.43 -4.60
C LEU A 133 -5.18 2.26 -4.96
N LEU A 134 -4.26 1.69 -5.75
CA LEU A 134 -3.04 2.37 -6.17
C LEU A 134 -3.33 3.59 -7.05
N ALA A 135 -4.24 3.47 -8.03
CA ALA A 135 -4.61 4.56 -8.91
C ALA A 135 -5.29 5.71 -8.14
N ASN A 136 -6.22 5.40 -7.24
CA ASN A 136 -6.85 6.39 -6.36
C ASN A 136 -5.82 7.09 -5.47
N ALA A 137 -4.87 6.33 -4.91
CA ALA A 137 -3.78 6.88 -4.09
C ALA A 137 -2.87 7.83 -4.86
N ILE A 138 -2.51 7.47 -6.10
CA ILE A 138 -1.70 8.32 -6.99
C ILE A 138 -2.44 9.62 -7.30
N LEU A 139 -3.71 9.57 -7.71
CA LEU A 139 -4.50 10.79 -7.97
C LEU A 139 -4.59 11.66 -6.73
N TRP A 140 -4.94 11.07 -5.58
CA TRP A 140 -5.06 11.80 -4.32
C TRP A 140 -3.74 12.46 -3.92
N ALA A 141 -2.61 11.73 -4.00
CA ALA A 141 -1.28 12.24 -3.68
C ALA A 141 -0.84 13.36 -4.64
N ALA A 142 -1.21 13.26 -5.92
CA ALA A 142 -1.01 14.28 -6.94
C ALA A 142 -1.97 15.48 -6.81
N LYS A 143 -2.88 15.47 -5.82
CA LYS A 143 -3.92 16.48 -5.61
C LYS A 143 -4.95 16.58 -6.73
N ILE A 144 -5.13 15.48 -7.46
CA ILE A 144 -6.20 15.30 -8.43
C ILE A 144 -7.40 14.70 -7.70
N GLU A 145 -8.61 15.15 -8.06
CA GLU A 145 -9.82 14.58 -7.48
C GLU A 145 -9.96 13.10 -7.87
N VAL A 146 -10.15 12.24 -6.86
CA VAL A 146 -10.47 10.82 -7.09
C VAL A 146 -11.94 10.73 -7.51
N PRO A 147 -12.30 10.10 -8.63
CA PRO A 147 -13.71 9.98 -9.04
C PRO A 147 -14.58 9.39 -7.94
N SER A 148 -15.86 9.79 -7.85
CA SER A 148 -16.80 9.30 -6.82
C SER A 148 -16.96 7.78 -6.84
N ALA A 149 -16.90 7.17 -8.03
CA ALA A 149 -16.94 5.72 -8.24
C ALA A 149 -15.55 5.04 -8.14
N GLY A 150 -14.49 5.79 -7.85
CA GLY A 150 -13.10 5.35 -7.97
C GLY A 150 -12.59 5.37 -9.41
N VAL A 151 -11.27 5.24 -9.58
CA VAL A 151 -10.66 5.14 -10.91
C VAL A 151 -11.14 3.85 -11.61
N SER A 152 -11.49 3.97 -12.90
CA SER A 152 -11.74 2.80 -13.75
C SER A 152 -10.41 2.10 -14.02
N CYS A 153 -10.34 0.81 -13.72
CA CYS A 153 -9.15 -0.02 -13.88
C CYS A 153 -9.42 -1.20 -14.83
N GLU A 154 -10.25 -0.95 -15.85
CA GLU A 154 -10.45 -1.85 -16.98
C GLU A 154 -9.17 -1.93 -17.79
N VAL A 155 -8.67 -3.15 -17.97
CA VAL A 155 -7.43 -3.43 -18.71
C VAL A 155 -7.72 -4.61 -19.65
N PRO A 156 -7.30 -4.55 -20.92
CA PRO A 156 -7.35 -5.70 -21.81
C PRO A 156 -6.75 -6.96 -21.17
N ALA A 157 -7.46 -8.09 -21.26
CA ALA A 157 -7.10 -9.31 -20.54
C ALA A 157 -5.72 -9.88 -20.93
N ASP A 158 -5.24 -9.58 -22.13
CA ASP A 158 -3.91 -9.94 -22.61
C ASP A 158 -2.77 -9.20 -21.89
N LEU A 159 -3.00 -7.96 -21.44
CA LEU A 159 -2.02 -7.18 -20.65
C LEU A 159 -1.93 -7.63 -19.19
N LEU A 160 -2.92 -8.39 -18.70
CA LEU A 160 -2.90 -8.98 -17.35
C LEU A 160 -2.15 -10.31 -17.29
N LYS A 161 -1.73 -10.85 -18.43
CA LYS A 161 -0.94 -12.09 -18.49
C LYS A 161 0.48 -11.81 -18.01
N TYR A 162 0.89 -12.48 -16.95
CA TYR A 162 2.28 -12.41 -16.50
C TYR A 162 3.18 -13.08 -17.56
N PRO A 163 4.18 -12.38 -18.13
CA PRO A 163 4.98 -12.92 -19.24
C PRO A 163 5.96 -14.03 -18.82
N GLY A 164 6.23 -14.18 -17.52
CA GLY A 164 7.11 -15.24 -17.01
C GLY A 164 6.33 -16.52 -16.70
N GLY A 165 6.45 -17.55 -17.54
CA GLY A 165 5.97 -18.88 -17.16
C GLY A 165 6.65 -19.39 -15.86
N PRO A 166 6.07 -20.40 -15.19
CA PRO A 166 6.70 -21.02 -14.03
C PRO A 166 8.14 -21.44 -14.37
N GLY A 167 9.12 -20.95 -13.61
CA GLY A 167 10.54 -21.30 -13.76
C GLY A 167 11.43 -20.26 -14.47
N GLN A 168 10.89 -19.16 -14.99
CA GLN A 168 11.75 -18.07 -15.48
C GLN A 168 12.22 -17.18 -14.32
N LYS A 169 13.49 -17.33 -13.92
CA LYS A 169 14.19 -16.31 -13.12
C LYS A 169 14.39 -15.08 -14.01
N LEU A 170 13.63 -14.01 -13.74
CA LEU A 170 13.77 -12.71 -14.40
C LEU A 170 14.85 -11.82 -13.76
N TRP A 171 15.55 -12.32 -12.74
CA TRP A 171 16.57 -11.60 -12.01
C TRP A 171 17.89 -12.38 -12.10
N ARG A 172 18.93 -11.73 -12.64
CA ARG A 172 20.32 -12.20 -12.59
C ARG A 172 20.99 -11.66 -11.35
#